data_AF-A0A7T7UW76-F1
#
_entry.id   AF-A0A7T7UW76-F1
#
_cell.length_a   1.000
_cell.length_b   1.000
_cell.length_c   1.000
_cell.angle_alpha   90.00
_cell.angle_beta   90.00
_cell.angle_gamma   90.00
#
_symmetry.space_group_name_H-M   'P 1'
#
loop_
_entity.id
_entity.type
_entity.pdbx_description
1 polymer ?
#
loop_
_entity_poly.entity_id
_entity_poly.type
_entity_poly.pdbx_seq_one_letter_code
_entity_poly.pdbx_strand_id
1 'polypeptide(L)'
;MLPGELTNDIIKRLNVIKGQIEGITRMLNDDKDPEKISIQFKAADQALQKAHFLLLDEVFRKSLALSLVEVMNACPGNCADAQKIELLKEQFPIFHDHELARKMKEISSISNRLAKHNQESQENQKKSQK
;
A
#
# COMPACT_ATOMS: atom_id res chain seq x y z
N MET A 1 -4.24 1.98 6.93
CA MET A 1 -4.04 1.19 5.70
C MET A 1 -2.57 1.08 5.32
N LEU A 2 -1.79 2.17 5.28
CA LEU A 2 -0.33 2.11 5.09
C LEU A 2 0.37 2.50 6.40
N PRO A 3 1.17 1.63 7.02
CA PRO A 3 1.96 1.97 8.20
C PRO A 3 2.99 3.05 7.87
N GLY A 4 3.09 4.08 8.71
CA GLY A 4 4.02 5.19 8.51
C GLY A 4 5.48 4.72 8.40
N GLU A 5 5.86 3.72 9.20
CA GLU A 5 7.18 3.09 9.17
C GLU A 5 7.54 2.54 7.79
N LEU A 6 6.58 1.94 7.07
CA LEU A 6 6.80 1.41 5.73
C LEU A 6 6.89 2.53 4.69
N THR A 7 6.15 3.63 4.86
CA THR A 7 6.13 4.74 3.89
C THR A 7 7.34 5.69 4.00
N ASN A 8 8.00 5.75 5.16
CA ASN A 8 9.05 6.72 5.43
C ASN A 8 10.26 6.59 4.48
N ASP A 9 10.67 5.36 4.13
CA ASP A 9 11.77 5.15 3.18
C ASP A 9 11.40 5.63 1.77
N ILE A 10 10.18 5.34 1.32
CA ILE A 10 9.67 5.80 0.02
C ILE A 10 9.65 7.33 -0.04
N ILE A 11 9.16 8.00 1.00
CA ILE A 11 9.13 9.47 1.07
C ILE A 11 10.54 10.05 0.96
N LYS A 12 11.53 9.48 1.66
CA LYS A 12 12.94 9.91 1.56
C LYS A 12 13.47 9.77 0.13
N ARG A 13 13.18 8.66 -0.56
CA ARG A 13 13.59 8.44 -1.96
C ARG A 13 12.93 9.43 -2.91
N LEU A 14 11.63 9.69 -2.73
CA LEU A 14 10.90 10.66 -3.54
C LEU A 14 11.46 12.08 -3.37
N ASN A 15 11.89 12.46 -2.16
CA ASN A 15 12.56 13.73 -1.93
C ASN A 15 13.92 13.85 -2.65
N VAL A 16 14.68 12.74 -2.74
CA VAL A 16 15.91 12.70 -3.55
C VAL A 16 15.58 12.89 -5.04
N ILE A 17 14.57 12.17 -5.55
CA ILE A 17 14.13 12.27 -6.94
C ILE A 17 13.63 13.67 -7.27
N LYS A 18 12.90 14.30 -6.35
CA LYS A 18 12.49 15.71 -6.47
C LYS A 18 13.71 16.62 -6.70
N GLY A 19 14.78 16.43 -5.91
CA GLY A 19 16.03 17.17 -6.11
C GLY A 19 16.70 16.90 -7.46
N GLN A 20 16.62 15.66 -7.98
CA GLN A 20 17.10 15.33 -9.33
C GLN A 20 16.29 16.05 -10.41
N ILE A 21 14.96 16.05 -10.31
CA ILE A 21 14.07 16.75 -11.24
C ILE A 21 14.34 18.26 -11.24
N GLU A 22 14.48 18.87 -10.05
CA GLU A 22 14.86 20.28 -9.94
C GLU A 22 16.24 20.56 -10.57
N GLY A 23 17.19 19.64 -10.42
CA GLY A 23 18.50 19.71 -11.08
C GLY A 23 18.38 19.72 -12.60
N ILE A 24 17.57 18.82 -13.15
CA ILE A 24 17.29 18.74 -14.60
C ILE A 24 16.65 20.04 -15.11
N THR A 25 15.67 20.59 -14.40
CA THR A 25 15.05 21.88 -14.78
C THR A 25 16.09 23.00 -14.84
N ARG A 26 17.02 23.06 -13.87
CA ARG A 26 18.12 24.03 -13.91
C ARG A 26 19.05 23.80 -15.10
N MET A 27 19.39 22.54 -15.41
CA MET A 27 20.25 22.23 -16.55
C MET A 27 19.64 22.66 -17.90
N LEU A 28 18.31 22.56 -18.04
CA LEU A 28 17.60 23.05 -19.21
C LEU A 28 17.61 24.57 -19.29
N ASN A 29 17.40 25.26 -18.16
CA ASN A 29 17.42 26.74 -18.12
C ASN A 29 18.82 27.32 -18.40
N ASP A 30 19.87 26.60 -17.98
CA ASP A 30 21.26 27.02 -18.12
C ASP A 30 21.88 26.60 -19.48
N ASP A 31 21.08 26.08 -20.42
CA ASP A 31 21.51 25.54 -21.72
C ASP A 31 22.71 24.58 -21.60
N LYS A 32 22.63 23.65 -20.64
CA LYS A 32 23.70 22.66 -20.41
C LYS A 32 23.75 21.65 -21.56
N ASP A 33 24.93 21.04 -21.68
CA ASP A 33 25.20 19.93 -22.60
C ASP A 33 24.06 18.88 -22.63
N PRO A 34 23.42 18.66 -23.81
CA PRO A 34 22.32 17.71 -23.98
C PRO A 34 22.64 16.28 -23.51
N GLU A 35 23.89 15.82 -23.65
CA GLU A 35 24.28 14.48 -23.21
C GLU A 35 24.18 14.36 -21.69
N LYS A 36 24.63 15.38 -20.97
CA LYS A 36 24.52 15.44 -19.49
C LYS A 36 23.07 15.51 -19.04
N ILE A 37 22.23 16.26 -19.74
CA ILE A 37 20.78 16.34 -19.47
C ILE A 37 20.16 14.95 -19.62
N SER A 38 20.46 14.25 -20.71
CA SER A 38 19.97 12.89 -20.99
C SER A 38 20.38 11.90 -19.88
N ILE A 39 21.63 11.95 -19.43
CA ILE A 39 22.12 11.11 -18.33
C ILE A 39 21.34 11.36 -17.04
N GLN A 40 21.11 12.63 -16.67
CA GLN A 40 20.38 12.97 -15.45
C GLN A 40 18.89 12.56 -15.54
N PHE A 41 18.25 12.75 -16.68
CA PHE A 41 16.89 12.24 -16.92
C PHE A 41 16.81 10.73 -16.72
N LYS A 42 17.73 9.98 -17.31
CA LYS A 42 17.78 8.51 -17.16
C LYS A 42 17.98 8.10 -15.70
N ALA A 43 18.83 8.82 -14.96
CA ALA A 43 19.05 8.56 -13.54
C ALA A 43 17.78 8.81 -12.70
N ALA A 44 17.04 9.88 -12.98
CA ALA A 44 15.78 10.19 -12.30
C ALA A 44 14.68 9.15 -12.61
N ASP A 45 14.56 8.73 -13.88
CA ASP A 45 13.63 7.67 -14.29
C ASP A 45 13.90 6.34 -13.57
N GLN A 46 15.15 5.88 -13.58
CA GLN A 46 15.55 4.65 -12.88
C GLN A 46 15.31 4.73 -11.37
N ALA A 47 15.56 5.90 -10.77
CA ALA A 47 15.29 6.11 -9.35
C ALA A 47 13.79 6.03 -9.04
N LEU A 48 12.93 6.60 -9.90
CA LEU A 48 11.48 6.53 -9.76
C LEU A 48 10.95 5.11 -9.95
N GLN A 49 11.42 4.38 -10.96
CA GLN A 49 11.06 2.98 -11.17
C GLN A 49 11.41 2.12 -9.95
N LYS A 50 12.59 2.32 -9.37
CA LYS A 50 13.01 1.63 -8.14
C LYS A 50 12.14 2.00 -6.94
N ALA A 51 11.79 3.27 -6.78
CA ALA A 51 10.90 3.71 -5.71
C ALA A 51 9.50 3.10 -5.86
N HIS A 52 8.98 2.99 -7.08
CA HIS A 52 7.71 2.35 -7.36
C HIS A 52 7.74 0.84 -7.07
N PHE A 53 8.80 0.14 -7.48
CA PHE A 53 8.97 -1.28 -7.14
C PHE A 53 8.96 -1.51 -5.62
N LEU A 54 9.71 -0.70 -4.86
CA LEU A 54 9.73 -0.78 -3.41
C LEU A 54 8.36 -0.44 -2.79
N LEU A 55 7.60 0.49 -3.36
CA LEU A 55 6.24 0.77 -2.90
C LEU A 55 5.34 -0.47 -3.03
N LEU A 56 5.44 -1.21 -4.13
CA LEU A 56 4.62 -2.40 -4.35
C LEU A 56 5.01 -3.52 -3.37
N ASP A 57 6.30 -3.83 -3.26
CA ASP A 57 6.76 -4.97 -2.46
C ASP A 57 6.87 -4.66 -0.96
N GLU A 58 7.59 -3.61 -0.60
CA GLU A 58 7.90 -3.31 0.81
C GLU A 58 6.75 -2.60 1.53
N VAL A 59 5.88 -1.89 0.80
CA VAL A 59 4.77 -1.15 1.41
C VAL A 59 3.46 -1.87 1.18
N PHE A 60 3.04 -2.08 -0.07
CA PHE A 60 1.71 -2.61 -0.36
C PHE A 60 1.56 -4.07 0.04
N ARG A 61 2.48 -4.95 -0.39
CA ARG A 61 2.40 -6.39 -0.05
C ARG A 61 2.46 -6.61 1.46
N LYS A 62 3.35 -5.93 2.18
CA LYS A 62 3.42 -6.00 3.64
C LYS A 62 2.18 -5.44 4.34
N SER A 63 1.68 -4.28 3.90
CA SER A 63 0.45 -3.69 4.46
C SER A 63 -0.77 -4.58 4.23
N LEU A 64 -0.83 -5.23 3.06
CA LEU A 64 -1.89 -6.19 2.73
C LEU A 64 -1.82 -7.42 3.64
N ALA A 65 -0.62 -7.95 3.90
CA ALA A 65 -0.43 -9.07 4.84
C ALA A 65 -0.93 -8.72 6.24
N LEU A 66 -0.53 -7.57 6.77
CA LEU A 66 -0.98 -7.08 8.08
C LEU A 66 -2.50 -6.95 8.13
N SER A 67 -3.09 -6.31 7.11
CA SER A 67 -4.54 -6.12 7.04
C SER A 67 -5.31 -7.45 6.93
N LEU A 68 -4.75 -8.44 6.24
CA LEU A 68 -5.34 -9.77 6.13
C LEU A 68 -5.33 -10.48 7.49
N VAL A 69 -4.22 -10.42 8.22
CA VAL A 69 -4.12 -10.98 9.59
C VAL A 69 -5.15 -10.33 10.52
N GLU A 70 -5.29 -9.00 10.47
CA GLU A 70 -6.31 -8.29 11.25
C GLU A 70 -7.74 -8.78 10.95
N VAL A 71 -8.07 -8.93 9.66
CA VAL A 71 -9.38 -9.41 9.23
C VAL A 71 -9.61 -10.87 9.62
N MET A 72 -8.61 -11.73 9.52
CA MET A 72 -8.69 -13.12 9.96
C MET A 72 -8.91 -13.22 11.48
N ASN A 73 -8.24 -12.38 12.26
CA ASN A 73 -8.45 -12.33 13.71
C ASN A 73 -9.86 -11.82 14.08
N ALA A 74 -10.41 -10.90 13.28
CA ALA A 74 -11.75 -10.36 13.47
C ALA A 74 -12.88 -11.28 12.97
N CYS A 75 -12.57 -12.28 12.15
CA CYS A 75 -13.53 -13.25 11.63
C CYS A 75 -13.01 -14.69 11.85
N PRO A 76 -13.45 -15.38 12.93
CA PRO A 76 -13.03 -16.75 13.25
C PRO A 76 -13.68 -17.82 12.36
N GLY A 77 -14.04 -17.48 11.11
CA GLY A 77 -14.60 -18.42 10.12
C GLY A 77 -16.13 -18.49 10.05
N ASN A 78 -16.86 -17.71 10.84
CA ASN A 78 -18.33 -17.68 10.85
C ASN A 78 -18.94 -16.32 10.45
N CYS A 79 -18.14 -15.44 9.83
CA CYS A 79 -18.64 -14.17 9.31
C CYS A 79 -19.11 -14.31 7.85
N ALA A 80 -19.93 -13.34 7.39
CA ALA A 80 -20.43 -13.31 6.02
C ALA A 80 -19.33 -13.31 4.94
N ASP A 81 -18.14 -12.82 5.28
CA ASP A 81 -16.98 -12.74 4.37
C ASP A 81 -15.98 -13.91 4.54
N ALA A 82 -16.28 -14.95 5.34
CA ALA A 82 -15.32 -15.99 5.70
C ALA A 82 -14.69 -16.71 4.49
N GLN A 83 -15.51 -17.14 3.52
CA GLN A 83 -15.01 -17.80 2.31
C GLN A 83 -14.09 -16.89 1.49
N LYS A 84 -14.40 -15.59 1.46
CA LYS A 84 -13.62 -14.59 0.72
C LYS A 84 -12.28 -14.32 1.41
N ILE A 85 -12.26 -14.29 2.74
CA ILE A 85 -11.04 -14.13 3.52
C ILE A 85 -10.11 -15.33 3.31
N GLU A 86 -10.64 -16.56 3.33
CA GLU A 86 -9.82 -17.76 3.09
C GLU A 86 -9.23 -17.77 1.67
N LEU A 87 -10.01 -17.42 0.65
CA LEU A 87 -9.53 -17.33 -0.72
C LEU A 87 -8.45 -16.25 -0.89
N LEU A 88 -8.60 -15.08 -0.23
CA LEU A 88 -7.58 -14.04 -0.24
C LEU A 88 -6.28 -14.48 0.43
N LYS A 89 -6.36 -15.30 1.48
CA LYS A 89 -5.21 -15.86 2.17
C LYS A 89 -4.48 -16.89 1.32
N GLU A 90 -5.19 -17.79 0.65
CA GLU A 90 -4.59 -18.77 -0.26
C GLU A 90 -3.89 -18.10 -1.45
N GLN A 91 -4.49 -17.03 -1.98
CA GLN A 91 -3.95 -16.31 -3.13
C GLN A 91 -2.86 -15.29 -2.78
N PHE A 92 -2.73 -14.90 -1.51
CA PHE A 92 -1.77 -13.87 -1.09
C PHE A 92 -0.33 -14.09 -1.59
N PRO A 93 0.25 -15.32 -1.52
CA PRO A 93 1.62 -15.56 -1.97
C PRO A 93 1.84 -15.38 -3.47
N ILE A 94 0.77 -15.43 -4.27
CA ILE A 94 0.84 -15.42 -5.74
C ILE A 94 0.29 -14.13 -6.37
N PHE A 95 -0.09 -13.13 -5.56
CA PHE A 95 -0.54 -11.85 -6.09
C PHE A 95 0.58 -11.11 -6.81
N HIS A 96 0.27 -10.70 -8.05
CA HIS A 96 1.16 -9.85 -8.82
C HIS A 96 1.08 -8.41 -8.33
N ASP A 97 2.15 -7.66 -8.54
CA ASP A 97 2.29 -6.30 -8.00
C ASP A 97 1.15 -5.36 -8.44
N HIS A 98 0.67 -5.50 -9.68
CA HIS A 98 -0.44 -4.70 -10.22
C HIS A 98 -1.80 -4.98 -9.55
N GLU A 99 -1.93 -6.12 -8.85
CA GLU A 99 -3.16 -6.53 -8.17
C GLU A 99 -3.21 -6.00 -6.73
N LEU A 100 -2.05 -5.70 -6.13
CA LEU A 100 -1.93 -5.39 -4.70
C LEU A 100 -2.84 -4.25 -4.27
N ALA A 101 -2.83 -3.12 -4.99
CA ALA A 101 -3.66 -1.96 -4.65
C ALA A 101 -5.17 -2.29 -4.66
N ARG A 102 -5.61 -3.11 -5.63
CA ARG A 102 -7.01 -3.56 -5.72
C ARG A 102 -7.36 -4.48 -4.55
N LYS A 103 -6.49 -5.43 -4.21
CA LYS A 103 -6.67 -6.35 -3.07
C LYS A 103 -6.67 -5.63 -1.72
N MET A 104 -5.84 -4.61 -1.58
CA MET A 104 -5.85 -3.74 -0.40
C MET A 104 -7.20 -3.03 -0.20
N LYS A 105 -7.80 -2.51 -1.28
CA LYS A 105 -9.15 -1.91 -1.24
C LYS A 105 -10.22 -2.93 -0.87
N GLU A 106 -10.10 -4.15 -1.39
CA GLU A 106 -11.01 -5.26 -1.09
C GLU A 106 -10.96 -5.65 0.39
N ILE A 107 -9.77 -5.85 0.96
CA ILE A 107 -9.58 -6.16 2.39
C ILE A 107 -10.06 -5.02 3.28
N SER A 108 -9.77 -3.76 2.94
CA SER A 108 -10.26 -2.61 3.71
C SER A 108 -11.79 -2.57 3.75
N SER A 109 -12.45 -2.93 2.65
CA SER A 109 -13.92 -3.00 2.60
C SER A 109 -14.48 -4.11 3.51
N ILE A 110 -13.82 -5.27 3.57
CA ILE A 110 -14.18 -6.37 4.48
C ILE A 110 -13.98 -5.91 5.93
N SER A 111 -12.82 -5.35 6.26
CA SER A 111 -12.49 -4.85 7.60
C SER A 111 -13.55 -3.85 8.11
N ASN A 112 -13.96 -2.90 7.26
CA ASN A 112 -15.01 -1.93 7.61
C ASN A 112 -16.38 -2.57 7.87
N ARG A 113 -16.76 -3.62 7.12
CA ARG A 113 -18.01 -4.36 7.38
C ARG A 113 -17.95 -5.12 8.69
N LEU A 114 -16.84 -5.80 8.96
CA LEU A 114 -16.63 -6.53 10.21
C LEU A 114 -16.64 -5.60 11.41
N ALA A 115 -15.99 -4.44 11.33
CA ALA A 115 -15.99 -3.45 12.40
C ALA A 115 -17.42 -2.98 12.76
N LYS A 116 -18.26 -2.69 11.76
CA LYS A 116 -19.67 -2.31 11.97
C LYS A 116 -20.48 -3.42 12.65
N HIS A 117 -20.40 -4.64 12.12
CA HIS A 117 -21.12 -5.79 12.72
C HIS A 117 -20.68 -6.09 14.15
N ASN A 118 -19.39 -6.00 14.44
CA ASN A 118 -18.85 -6.24 15.77
C ASN A 118 -19.28 -5.14 16.77
N GLN A 119 -19.35 -3.88 16.33
CA GLN A 119 -19.87 -2.77 17.14
C GLN A 119 -21.37 -2.94 17.45
N GLU A 120 -22.19 -3.23 16.44
CA GLU A 120 -23.64 -3.46 16.62
C GLU A 120 -23.92 -4.64 17.55
N SER A 121 -23.14 -5.73 17.43
CA SER A 121 -23.25 -6.90 18.29
C SER A 121 -22.91 -6.58 19.76
N GLN A 122 -21.88 -5.76 20.00
CA GLN A 122 -21.49 -5.33 21.35
C GLN A 122 -22.50 -4.35 21.97
N GLU A 123 -23.11 -3.47 21.17
CA GLU A 123 -24.14 -2.54 21.65
C GLU A 123 -25.45 -3.27 22.00
N ASN A 124 -25.84 -4.26 21.20
CA ASN A 124 -27.03 -5.07 21.47
C ASN A 124 -26.86 -5.96 22.71
N GLN A 125 -25.66 -6.52 22.94
CA GLN A 125 -25.35 -7.27 24.16
C GLN A 125 -25.40 -6.39 25.43
N LYS A 126 -24.99 -5.12 25.34
CA LYS A 126 -25.08 -4.17 26.47
C LYS A 126 -26.51 -3.71 26.77
N LYS A 127 -27.42 -3.72 25.79
CA LYS A 127 -28.83 -3.36 25.97
C LYS A 127 -29.67 -4.50 26.57
N SER A 128 -29.35 -5.76 26.29
CA SER A 128 -30.04 -6.93 26.87
C SER A 128 -29.63 -7.27 28.32
N GLN A 129 -28.67 -6.54 28.90
CA GLN A 129 -28.23 -6.69 30.31
C GLN A 129 -28.71 -5.54 31.22
N LYS A 130 -29.60 -4.67 30.72
CA LYS A 130 -30.30 -3.63 31.48
C LYS A 130 -31.79 -3.93 31.50
#